data_AF-A0A6C0B3B3-F1
#
_entry.id   AF-A0A6C0B3B3-F1
#
_cell.length_a   1.000
_cell.length_b   1.000
_cell.length_c   1.000
_cell.angle_alpha   90.00
_cell.angle_beta   90.00
_cell.angle_gamma   90.00
#
_symmetry.space_group_name_H-M   'P 1'
#
loop_
_entity.id
_entity.type
_entity.pdbx_description
1 polymer ?
#
loop_
_entity_poly.entity_id
_entity_poly.type
_entity_poly.pdbx_seq_one_letter_code
_entity_poly.pdbx_strand_id
1 'polypeptide(L)'
;MECYFIGMIISTENMAAVMSTPGDFSFMDDQSSKDMLEDMYKAVTLSENWDNLKGFVPGDGGFMFSEKPAWFSLIDKAVKYNGHSGASHGWTMRCIDYIAKHGWDNFVAKMSKPDEATKRRLRILELPYSIQEARKALKDWEELIKANPSNDKDTNERRRERSYEASIKIAELERESRMLS
;
A
#
# COMPACT_ATOMS: atom_id res chain seq x y z
N MET A 1 -17.94 -16.13 30.12
CA MET A 1 -18.19 -14.68 30.05
C MET A 1 -16.83 -14.03 29.90
N GLU A 2 -16.29 -14.04 28.68
CA GLU A 2 -15.00 -13.44 28.29
C GLU A 2 -14.83 -13.73 26.80
N CYS A 3 -14.80 -12.68 25.97
CA CYS A 3 -14.27 -12.61 24.59
C CYS A 3 -14.74 -11.28 23.95
N TYR A 4 -14.32 -10.14 24.51
CA TYR A 4 -14.47 -8.82 23.89
C TYR A 4 -13.14 -8.08 24.01
N PHE A 5 -12.11 -8.53 23.29
CA PHE A 5 -10.86 -7.77 23.14
C PHE A 5 -10.17 -8.05 21.79
N ILE A 6 -10.97 -8.14 20.72
CA ILE A 6 -10.48 -8.11 19.32
C ILE A 6 -11.09 -6.89 18.63
N GLY A 7 -10.86 -5.71 19.20
CA GLY A 7 -11.51 -4.50 18.71
C GLY A 7 -10.87 -3.22 19.18
N MET A 8 -9.54 -3.09 19.10
CA MET A 8 -8.85 -1.79 19.13
C MET A 8 -7.34 -1.93 18.94
N ILE A 9 -6.91 -2.56 17.83
CA ILE A 9 -5.63 -2.16 17.21
C ILE A 9 -6.02 -1.36 15.98
N ILE A 10 -6.57 -0.16 16.20
CA ILE A 10 -6.47 0.89 15.19
C ILE A 10 -4.99 1.26 15.22
N SER A 11 -4.27 0.64 14.29
CA SER A 11 -2.83 0.80 14.10
C SER A 11 -2.48 2.29 14.08
N THR A 12 -1.50 2.69 14.89
CA THR A 12 -0.86 4.00 14.85
C THR A 12 -0.20 4.31 13.50
N GLU A 13 -0.17 3.34 12.58
CA GLU A 13 0.36 3.45 11.22
C GLU A 13 -0.37 4.47 10.33
N ASN A 14 -1.53 4.99 10.74
CA ASN A 14 -2.20 6.06 10.01
C ASN A 14 -1.85 7.47 10.49
N MET A 15 -0.88 7.69 11.39
CA MET A 15 -0.60 9.07 11.87
C MET A 15 -0.14 10.02 10.74
N ALA A 16 0.50 9.54 9.68
CA ALA A 16 0.79 10.34 8.48
C ALA A 16 -0.48 10.69 7.67
N ALA A 17 -1.46 9.77 7.63
CA ALA A 17 -2.78 10.05 7.07
C ALA A 17 -3.63 10.96 7.97
N VAL A 18 -3.32 11.03 9.27
CA VAL A 18 -4.00 11.88 10.26
C VAL A 18 -3.54 13.36 10.17
N MET A 19 -2.48 13.67 9.41
CA MET A 19 -1.94 15.04 9.36
C MET A 19 -2.05 15.76 8.01
N SER A 20 -2.43 15.10 6.90
CA SER A 20 -2.63 15.81 5.63
C SER A 20 -4.04 16.37 5.54
N THR A 21 -4.15 17.70 5.50
CA THR A 21 -5.43 18.38 5.29
C THR A 21 -5.95 18.13 3.87
N PRO A 22 -7.27 18.03 3.64
CA PRO A 22 -7.82 17.83 2.30
C PRO A 22 -7.30 18.87 1.28
N GLY A 23 -6.66 18.37 0.22
CA GLY A 23 -6.02 19.19 -0.81
C GLY A 23 -4.52 19.46 -0.60
N ASP A 24 -3.91 18.98 0.50
CA ASP A 24 -2.47 18.99 0.72
C ASP A 24 -1.83 17.68 0.26
N PHE A 25 -1.11 17.72 -0.86
CA PHE A 25 -0.45 16.55 -1.44
C PHE A 25 1.02 16.41 -1.03
N SER A 26 1.47 17.12 0.02
CA SER A 26 2.86 17.11 0.50
C SER A 26 3.42 15.73 0.84
N PHE A 27 2.56 14.74 1.10
CA PHE A 27 2.92 13.34 1.33
C PHE A 27 3.42 12.59 0.09
N MET A 28 3.35 13.20 -1.10
CA MET A 28 3.85 12.62 -2.35
C MET A 28 5.29 13.07 -2.67
N ASP A 29 6.12 12.13 -3.13
CA ASP A 29 7.51 12.41 -3.46
C ASP A 29 7.67 13.23 -4.74
N ASP A 30 6.82 12.99 -5.74
CA ASP A 30 6.93 13.62 -7.07
C ASP A 30 6.33 15.03 -7.09
N GLN A 31 7.17 16.04 -7.31
CA GLN A 31 6.74 17.44 -7.28
C GLN A 31 5.72 17.78 -8.37
N SER A 32 5.91 17.29 -9.59
CA SER A 32 4.99 17.56 -10.68
C SER A 32 3.59 17.00 -10.42
N SER A 33 3.50 15.79 -9.86
CA SER A 33 2.23 15.20 -9.45
C SER A 33 1.52 16.01 -8.38
N LYS A 34 2.26 16.54 -7.39
CA LYS A 34 1.70 17.42 -6.35
C LYS A 34 1.11 18.69 -6.95
N ASP A 35 1.88 19.39 -7.78
CA ASP A 35 1.44 20.66 -8.38
C ASP A 35 0.17 20.46 -9.21
N MET A 36 0.12 19.40 -10.00
CA MET A 36 -1.04 19.03 -10.81
C MET A 36 -2.28 18.69 -9.97
N LEU A 37 -2.10 17.89 -8.91
CA LEU A 37 -3.21 17.46 -8.06
C LEU A 37 -3.74 18.58 -7.17
N GLU A 38 -2.86 19.40 -6.60
CA GLU A 38 -3.25 20.57 -5.81
C GLU A 38 -4.06 21.55 -6.64
N ASP A 39 -3.59 21.87 -7.85
CA ASP A 39 -4.27 22.81 -8.72
C ASP A 39 -5.62 22.26 -9.20
N MET A 40 -5.68 20.98 -9.59
CA MET A 40 -6.94 20.34 -9.96
C MET A 40 -7.93 20.24 -8.78
N TYR A 41 -7.45 19.89 -7.58
CA TYR A 41 -8.28 19.84 -6.38
C TYR A 41 -8.89 21.22 -6.08
N LYS A 42 -8.09 22.28 -6.17
CA LYS A 42 -8.54 23.68 -6.04
C LYS A 42 -9.56 24.03 -7.12
N ALA A 43 -9.32 23.66 -8.38
CA ALA A 43 -10.22 23.93 -9.50
C ALA A 43 -11.59 23.24 -9.33
N VAL A 44 -11.62 21.97 -8.91
CA VAL A 44 -12.87 21.25 -8.63
C VAL A 44 -13.63 21.86 -7.45
N THR A 45 -12.89 22.25 -6.40
CA THR A 45 -13.48 22.90 -5.22
C THR A 45 -14.09 24.26 -5.57
N LEU A 46 -13.36 25.11 -6.30
CA LEU A 46 -13.83 26.44 -6.71
C LEU A 46 -15.00 26.39 -7.68
N SER A 47 -15.09 25.34 -8.48
CA SER A 47 -16.19 25.14 -9.43
C SER A 47 -17.37 24.34 -8.86
N GLU A 48 -17.28 23.91 -7.60
CA GLU A 48 -18.32 23.16 -6.87
C GLU A 48 -18.76 21.85 -7.58
N ASN A 49 -17.83 21.19 -8.29
CA ASN A 49 -18.14 20.03 -9.15
C ASN A 49 -17.87 18.65 -8.51
N TRP A 50 -17.66 18.58 -7.21
CA TRP A 50 -17.41 17.33 -6.49
C TRP A 50 -18.52 16.29 -6.67
N ASP A 51 -19.79 16.72 -6.64
CA ASP A 51 -20.93 15.80 -6.77
C ASP A 51 -21.10 15.28 -8.19
N ASN A 52 -20.77 16.09 -9.20
CA ASN A 52 -20.76 15.66 -10.60
C ASN A 52 -19.72 14.55 -10.82
N LEU A 53 -18.54 14.66 -10.19
CA LEU A 53 -17.49 13.64 -10.27
C LEU A 53 -17.91 12.32 -9.63
N LYS A 54 -18.61 12.34 -8.49
CA LYS A 54 -19.09 11.11 -7.83
C LYS A 54 -19.93 10.22 -8.75
N GLY A 55 -20.82 10.85 -9.52
CA GLY A 55 -21.71 10.15 -10.47
C GLY A 55 -21.11 9.91 -11.85
N PHE A 56 -19.95 10.51 -12.16
CA PHE A 56 -19.37 10.43 -13.49
C PHE A 56 -18.62 9.10 -13.70
N VAL A 57 -18.90 8.45 -14.83
CA VAL A 57 -18.17 7.27 -15.28
C VAL A 57 -17.51 7.64 -16.60
N PRO A 58 -16.17 7.85 -16.63
CA PRO A 58 -15.50 8.05 -17.91
C PRO A 58 -15.61 6.76 -18.73
N GLY A 59 -15.90 6.87 -20.03
CA GLY A 59 -15.99 5.72 -20.93
C GLY A 59 -14.67 4.95 -21.07
N ASP A 60 -14.60 3.98 -21.99
CA ASP A 60 -13.49 3.03 -22.10
C ASP A 60 -12.09 3.66 -22.23
N GLY A 61 -11.99 4.85 -22.83
CA GLY A 61 -10.74 5.60 -22.94
C GLY A 61 -10.37 6.44 -21.71
N GLY A 62 -11.15 6.37 -20.63
CA GLY A 62 -10.95 7.18 -19.43
C GLY A 62 -11.14 8.68 -19.68
N PHE A 63 -10.69 9.50 -18.72
CA PHE A 63 -10.80 10.96 -18.78
C PHE A 63 -10.08 11.62 -19.96
N MET A 64 -9.13 10.93 -20.60
CA MET A 64 -8.40 11.47 -21.75
C MET A 64 -9.25 11.47 -23.03
N PHE A 65 -10.07 10.43 -23.22
CA PHE A 65 -10.80 10.21 -24.47
C PHE A 65 -12.32 10.21 -24.29
N SER A 66 -12.81 10.45 -23.08
CA SER A 66 -14.25 10.59 -22.83
C SER A 66 -14.79 11.91 -23.38
N GLU A 67 -16.00 11.87 -23.91
CA GLU A 67 -16.76 13.09 -24.17
C GLU A 67 -17.00 13.84 -22.85
N LYS A 68 -16.50 15.09 -22.79
CA LYS A 68 -16.52 15.89 -21.58
C LYS A 68 -17.88 16.59 -21.43
N PRO A 69 -18.62 16.36 -20.33
CA PRO A 69 -19.85 17.09 -20.06
C PRO A 69 -19.55 18.59 -19.81
N ALA A 70 -20.55 19.45 -19.98
CA ALA A 70 -20.36 20.91 -19.92
C ALA A 70 -19.68 21.40 -18.62
N TRP A 71 -19.99 20.78 -17.48
CA TRP A 71 -19.38 21.12 -16.19
C TRP A 71 -17.87 20.87 -16.15
N PHE A 72 -17.36 19.92 -16.94
CA PHE A 72 -15.94 19.65 -17.06
C PHE A 72 -15.17 20.88 -17.57
N SER A 73 -15.77 21.63 -18.49
CA SER A 73 -15.17 22.86 -19.02
C SER A 73 -15.01 23.96 -17.97
N LEU A 74 -15.79 23.92 -16.88
CA LEU A 74 -15.65 24.85 -15.76
C LEU A 74 -14.42 24.51 -14.92
N ILE A 75 -14.16 23.21 -14.70
CA ILE A 75 -12.95 22.73 -14.05
C ILE A 75 -11.73 23.11 -14.90
N ASP A 76 -11.75 22.77 -16.20
CA ASP A 76 -10.63 23.05 -17.12
C ASP A 76 -10.29 24.55 -17.18
N LYS A 77 -11.27 25.45 -17.03
CA LYS A 77 -11.04 26.91 -16.96
C LYS A 77 -10.47 27.38 -15.62
N ALA A 78 -10.69 26.63 -14.55
CA ALA A 78 -10.22 26.98 -13.20
C ALA A 78 -8.81 26.43 -12.92
N VAL A 79 -8.37 25.41 -13.66
CA VAL A 79 -7.00 24.88 -13.63
C VAL A 79 -6.02 25.95 -14.14
N LYS A 80 -4.98 26.21 -13.36
CA LYS A 80 -3.90 27.15 -13.68
C LYS A 80 -2.64 26.45 -14.19
N TYR A 81 -2.46 25.18 -13.86
CA TYR A 81 -1.33 24.39 -14.30
C TYR A 81 -1.40 24.14 -15.81
N ASN A 82 -0.37 24.55 -16.54
CA ASN A 82 -0.30 24.51 -18.00
C ASN A 82 0.65 23.44 -18.56
N GLY A 83 1.32 22.67 -17.70
CA GLY A 83 2.30 21.65 -18.09
C GLY A 83 1.71 20.28 -18.42
N HIS A 84 0.39 20.16 -18.58
CA HIS A 84 -0.24 18.85 -18.79
C HIS A 84 0.00 18.30 -20.20
N SER A 85 0.46 17.05 -20.28
CA SER A 85 0.15 16.21 -21.43
C SER A 85 -1.24 15.61 -21.25
N GLY A 86 -1.90 15.15 -22.33
CA GLY A 86 -3.20 14.48 -22.21
C GLY A 86 -3.18 13.30 -21.22
N ALA A 87 -2.04 12.59 -21.16
CA ALA A 87 -1.78 11.51 -20.19
C ALA A 87 -1.77 11.98 -18.75
N SER A 88 -1.02 13.03 -18.42
CA SER A 88 -0.97 13.53 -17.06
C SER A 88 -2.30 14.12 -16.62
N HIS A 89 -3.00 14.85 -17.50
CA HIS A 89 -4.35 15.35 -17.22
C HIS A 89 -5.33 14.21 -16.91
N GLY A 90 -5.35 13.16 -17.74
CA GLY A 90 -6.21 12.00 -17.50
C GLY A 90 -5.91 11.26 -16.20
N TRP A 91 -4.63 11.16 -15.82
CA TRP A 91 -4.21 10.60 -14.54
C TRP A 91 -4.64 11.47 -13.36
N THR A 92 -4.41 12.79 -13.43
CA THR A 92 -4.81 13.76 -12.40
C THR A 92 -6.32 13.71 -12.16
N MET A 93 -7.12 13.70 -13.23
CA MET A 93 -8.58 13.59 -13.12
C MET A 93 -9.03 12.27 -12.49
N ARG A 94 -8.35 11.16 -12.76
CA ARG A 94 -8.65 9.87 -12.13
C ARG A 94 -8.36 9.87 -10.63
N CYS A 95 -7.31 10.57 -10.19
CA CYS A 95 -7.03 10.76 -8.77
C CYS A 95 -8.11 11.60 -8.08
N ILE A 96 -8.54 12.70 -8.71
CA ILE A 96 -9.60 13.57 -8.17
C ILE A 96 -10.96 12.87 -8.17
N ASP A 97 -11.28 12.08 -9.20
CA ASP A 97 -12.45 11.20 -9.25
C ASP A 97 -12.45 10.18 -8.10
N TYR A 98 -11.30 9.57 -7.83
CA TYR A 98 -11.14 8.67 -6.69
C TYR A 98 -11.41 9.38 -5.36
N ILE A 99 -10.88 10.60 -5.17
CA ILE A 99 -11.14 11.40 -3.97
C ILE A 99 -12.64 11.72 -3.86
N ALA A 100 -13.30 12.09 -4.95
CA ALA A 100 -14.73 12.40 -4.96
C ALA A 100 -15.56 11.20 -4.49
N LYS A 101 -15.24 9.99 -4.97
CA LYS A 101 -15.98 8.74 -4.72
C LYS A 101 -15.66 8.08 -3.39
N HIS A 102 -14.40 8.13 -2.95
CA HIS A 102 -13.92 7.37 -1.80
C HIS A 102 -13.49 8.25 -0.62
N GLY A 103 -13.42 9.57 -0.80
CA GLY A 103 -12.95 10.50 0.22
C GLY A 103 -11.43 10.64 0.26
N TRP A 104 -10.99 11.72 0.91
CA TRP A 104 -9.60 12.12 1.04
C TRP A 104 -8.75 11.07 1.78
N ASP A 105 -9.22 10.61 2.93
CA ASP A 105 -8.46 9.69 3.80
C ASP A 105 -8.10 8.39 3.07
N ASN A 106 -9.02 7.86 2.27
CA ASN A 106 -8.79 6.67 1.45
C ASN A 106 -7.81 6.93 0.30
N PHE A 107 -7.76 8.15 -0.23
CA PHE A 107 -6.77 8.52 -1.24
C PHE A 107 -5.38 8.61 -0.62
N VAL A 108 -5.24 9.27 0.53
CA VAL A 108 -3.97 9.37 1.26
C VAL A 108 -3.45 7.97 1.58
N ALA A 109 -4.28 7.11 2.20
CA ALA A 109 -3.90 5.74 2.51
C ALA A 109 -3.45 4.94 1.27
N LYS A 110 -4.05 5.18 0.10
CA LYS A 110 -3.71 4.51 -1.16
C LYS A 110 -2.40 5.02 -1.78
N MET A 111 -2.11 6.31 -1.63
CA MET A 111 -1.00 6.97 -2.31
C MET A 111 0.24 7.12 -1.43
N SER A 112 0.08 7.09 -0.11
CA SER A 112 1.18 6.99 0.85
C SER A 112 1.93 5.68 0.58
N LYS A 113 3.23 5.79 0.26
CA LYS A 113 4.08 4.60 0.23
C LYS A 113 4.08 4.02 1.64
N PRO A 114 3.81 2.72 1.83
CA PRO A 114 4.07 2.10 3.11
C PRO A 114 5.54 2.35 3.43
N ASP A 115 5.83 2.84 4.63
CA ASP A 115 7.22 3.03 5.03
C ASP A 115 7.94 1.65 5.07
N GLU A 116 9.27 1.64 5.14
CA GLU A 116 10.00 0.36 5.14
C GLU A 116 9.63 -0.54 6.31
N ALA A 117 9.18 0.01 7.45
CA ALA A 117 8.69 -0.77 8.57
C ALA A 117 7.32 -1.39 8.24
N THR A 118 6.40 -0.65 7.63
CA THR A 118 5.11 -1.16 7.13
C THR A 118 5.32 -2.23 6.06
N LYS A 119 6.21 -2.02 5.09
CA LYS A 119 6.54 -3.05 4.09
C LYS A 119 7.15 -4.30 4.71
N ARG A 120 7.95 -4.17 5.77
CA ARG A 120 8.50 -5.31 6.52
C ARG A 120 7.38 -6.04 7.27
N ARG A 121 6.47 -5.32 7.92
CA ARG A 121 5.28 -5.90 8.60
C ARG A 121 4.36 -6.62 7.62
N LEU A 122 4.04 -6.01 6.47
CA LEU A 122 3.24 -6.62 5.42
C LEU A 122 3.91 -7.88 4.87
N ARG A 123 5.23 -7.84 4.64
CA ARG A 123 5.99 -9.06 4.28
C ARG A 123 5.83 -10.17 5.32
N ILE A 124 5.86 -9.85 6.61
CA ILE A 124 5.65 -10.84 7.69
C ILE A 124 4.22 -11.38 7.68
N LEU A 125 3.21 -10.55 7.37
CA LEU A 125 1.80 -10.97 7.26
C LEU A 125 1.52 -11.78 5.99
N GLU A 126 2.26 -11.54 4.91
CA GLU A 126 2.19 -12.28 3.65
C GLU A 126 3.02 -13.58 3.67
N LEU A 127 3.82 -13.83 4.72
CA LEU A 127 4.49 -15.11 4.86
C LEU A 127 3.42 -16.19 5.06
N PRO A 128 3.39 -17.25 4.22
CA PRO A 128 2.38 -18.30 4.28
C PRO A 128 2.47 -19.16 5.55
N TYR A 129 3.42 -18.87 6.44
CA TYR A 129 3.74 -19.66 7.61
C TYR A 129 4.08 -18.72 8.76
N SER A 130 3.31 -18.82 9.85
CA SER A 130 3.64 -18.12 11.09
C SER A 130 5.01 -18.59 11.60
N ILE A 131 5.73 -17.73 12.34
CA ILE A 131 7.04 -18.08 12.95
C ILE A 131 6.93 -19.36 13.78
N GLN A 132 5.77 -19.61 14.41
CA GLN A 132 5.50 -20.82 15.18
C GLN A 132 5.44 -22.07 14.29
N GLU A 133 4.76 -21.98 13.15
CA GLU A 133 4.72 -23.05 12.17
C GLU A 133 6.11 -23.31 11.59
N ALA A 134 6.88 -22.26 11.26
CA ALA A 134 8.25 -22.40 10.74
C ALA A 134 9.17 -23.13 11.73
N ARG A 135 9.08 -22.78 13.03
CA ARG A 135 9.78 -23.50 14.11
C ARG A 135 9.34 -24.95 14.20
N LYS A 136 8.04 -25.22 14.08
CA LYS A 136 7.51 -26.59 14.09
C LYS A 136 8.05 -27.39 12.91
N ALA A 137 8.02 -26.85 11.69
CA ALA A 137 8.54 -27.52 10.50
C ALA A 137 10.05 -27.81 10.61
N LEU A 138 10.83 -26.88 11.15
CA LEU A 138 12.27 -27.09 11.37
C LEU A 138 12.50 -28.24 12.37
N LYS A 139 11.77 -28.26 13.48
CA LYS A 139 11.86 -29.33 14.48
C LYS A 139 11.45 -30.70 13.91
N ASP A 140 10.32 -30.75 13.20
CA ASP A 140 9.84 -31.97 12.55
C ASP A 140 10.88 -32.49 11.52
N TRP A 141 11.53 -31.59 10.79
CA TRP A 141 12.60 -31.92 9.84
C TRP A 141 13.86 -32.46 10.53
N GLU A 142 14.30 -31.86 11.64
CA GLU A 142 15.43 -32.35 12.43
C GLU A 142 15.18 -33.73 13.03
N GLU A 143 13.96 -33.98 13.52
CA GLU A 143 13.54 -35.29 14.01
C GLU A 143 13.54 -36.35 12.90
N LEU A 144 13.08 -36.00 11.69
CA LEU A 144 13.14 -36.88 10.52
C LEU A 144 14.58 -37.21 10.11
N ILE A 145 15.50 -36.24 10.11
CA ILE A 145 16.91 -36.48 9.81
C ILE A 145 17.52 -37.43 10.85
N LYS A 146 17.22 -37.22 12.13
CA LYS A 146 17.72 -38.05 13.23
C LYS A 146 17.19 -39.48 13.17
N ALA A 147 15.93 -39.66 12.77
CA ALA A 147 15.31 -40.96 12.60
C ALA A 147 15.82 -41.73 11.37
N ASN A 148 16.32 -41.04 10.35
CA ASN A 148 16.76 -41.65 9.10
C ASN A 148 18.13 -41.10 8.61
N PRO A 149 19.22 -41.48 9.29
CA PRO A 149 20.57 -41.06 8.89
C PRO A 149 20.94 -41.67 7.53
N SER A 150 21.47 -40.84 6.62
CA SER A 150 22.02 -41.35 5.36
C SER A 150 23.37 -42.02 5.63
N ASN A 151 23.71 -43.09 4.91
CA ASN A 151 25.07 -43.63 4.89
C ASN A 151 26.02 -42.79 4.03
N ASP A 152 25.47 -41.92 3.18
CA ASP A 152 26.25 -40.95 2.40
C ASP A 152 26.53 -39.70 3.23
N LYS A 153 27.82 -39.42 3.43
CA LYS A 153 28.32 -38.29 4.23
C LYS A 153 27.91 -36.95 3.60
N ASP A 154 27.97 -36.83 2.28
CA ASP A 154 27.67 -35.58 1.56
C ASP A 154 26.18 -35.22 1.69
N THR A 155 25.30 -36.23 1.60
CA THR A 155 23.87 -36.04 1.84
C THR A 155 23.58 -35.54 3.25
N ASN A 156 24.27 -36.06 4.27
CA ASN A 156 24.10 -35.59 5.64
C ASN A 156 24.62 -34.17 5.85
N GLU A 157 25.69 -33.78 5.17
CA GLU A 157 26.24 -32.42 5.22
C GLU A 157 25.27 -31.40 4.62
N ARG A 158 24.75 -31.65 3.41
CA ARG A 158 23.72 -30.80 2.78
C ARG A 158 22.45 -30.67 3.61
N ARG A 159 22.05 -31.74 4.31
CA ARG A 159 20.91 -31.71 5.23
C ARG A 159 21.17 -30.76 6.41
N ARG A 160 22.38 -30.76 6.98
CA ARG A 160 22.78 -29.84 8.06
C ARG A 160 22.84 -28.40 7.58
N GLU A 161 23.39 -28.15 6.39
CA GLU A 161 23.43 -26.80 5.79
C GLU A 161 22.02 -26.23 5.64
N ARG A 162 21.07 -27.00 5.08
CA ARG A 162 19.67 -26.55 4.94
C ARG A 162 19.00 -26.26 6.29
N SER A 163 19.23 -27.10 7.31
CA SER A 163 18.72 -26.83 8.66
C SER A 163 19.34 -25.55 9.24
N TYR A 164 20.63 -25.31 9.02
CA TYR A 164 21.32 -24.12 9.46
C TYR A 164 20.78 -22.85 8.78
N GLU A 165 20.64 -22.85 7.45
CA GLU A 165 20.04 -21.75 6.69
C GLU A 165 18.62 -21.43 7.15
N ALA A 166 17.79 -22.47 7.36
CA ALA A 166 16.44 -22.30 7.89
C ALA A 166 16.44 -21.69 9.31
N SER A 167 17.37 -22.12 10.18
CA SER A 167 17.51 -21.56 11.52
C SER A 167 17.93 -20.09 11.53
N ILE A 168 18.85 -19.69 10.64
CA ILE A 168 19.23 -18.28 10.45
C ILE A 168 18.01 -17.48 10.03
N LYS A 169 17.23 -17.99 9.06
CA LYS A 169 16.06 -17.28 8.55
C LYS A 169 14.99 -17.08 9.61
N ILE A 170 14.75 -18.08 10.46
CA ILE A 170 13.84 -17.95 11.61
C ILE A 170 14.37 -16.91 12.60
N ALA A 171 15.67 -16.93 12.91
CA ALA A 171 16.27 -15.95 13.83
C ALA A 171 16.21 -14.50 13.30
N GLU A 172 16.38 -14.30 11.99
CA GLU A 172 16.16 -13.01 11.32
C GLU A 172 14.71 -12.54 11.50
N LEU A 173 13.73 -13.40 11.19
CA LEU A 173 12.30 -13.08 11.34
C LEU A 173 11.93 -12.74 12.78
N GLU A 174 12.52 -13.43 13.77
CA GLU A 174 12.31 -13.12 15.19
C GLU A 174 12.93 -11.78 15.61
N ARG A 175 14.12 -11.47 15.09
CA ARG A 175 14.76 -10.17 15.33
C ARG A 175 13.92 -9.05 14.71
N GLU A 176 13.45 -9.24 13.48
CA GLU A 176 12.57 -8.30 12.79
C GLU A 176 11.26 -8.11 13.56
N SER A 177 10.64 -9.19 14.02
CA SER A 177 9.42 -9.13 14.85
C SER A 177 9.63 -8.34 16.14
N ARG A 178 10.76 -8.53 16.85
CA ARG A 178 11.09 -7.77 18.08
C ARG A 178 11.34 -6.28 17.86
N MET A 179 11.86 -5.89 16.70
CA MET A 179 12.07 -4.47 16.38
C MET A 179 10.75 -3.72 16.10
N LEU A 180 9.67 -4.47 15.90
CA LEU A 180 8.36 -3.93 15.53
C LEU A 180 7.37 -3.91 16.70
N SER A 181 7.70 -4.55 17.83
CA SER A 181 6.93 -4.57 19.09
C SER A 181 7.43 -3.50 20.06
#